data_AF-A0A0C4Y4N5-F1
#
_entry.id   AF-A0A0C4Y4N5-F1
#
_cell.length_a   1.000
_cell.length_b   1.000
_cell.length_c   1.000
_cell.angle_alpha   90.00
_cell.angle_beta   90.00
_cell.angle_gamma   90.00
#
_symmetry.space_group_name_H-M   'P 1'
#
loop_
_entity.id
_entity.type
_entity.pdbx_description
1 polymer ?
#
loop_
_entity_poly.entity_id
_entity_poly.type
_entity_poly.pdbx_seq_one_letter_code
_entity_poly.pdbx_strand_id
1 'polypeptide(L)'
;MIEQDLVAMDYPARLKTLLEHRIGLWDVVAEAQRSGSLDSRIRDHASNDLNILIKTLANLAAIAFNGGMAVKIGMRALGETANQYRIVRLPSSSPAYAAVSYQTKLAGWRELREYLVD
;
A
#
# COMPACT_ATOMS: atom_id res chain seq x y z
N MET A 1 0.04 0.64 17.97
CA MET A 1 -0.50 1.75 17.12
C MET A 1 0.52 2.86 17.16
N ILE A 2 0.74 3.61 16.09
CA ILE A 2 1.67 4.75 16.15
C ILE A 2 1.04 5.83 17.04
N GLU A 3 1.49 5.94 18.28
CA GLU A 3 1.01 6.91 19.28
C GLU A 3 1.66 8.30 19.12
N GLN A 4 2.09 8.62 17.90
CA GLN A 4 2.73 9.88 17.55
C GLN A 4 1.82 10.66 16.60
N ASP A 5 1.78 11.98 16.75
CA ASP A 5 1.05 12.85 15.83
C ASP A 5 1.80 12.99 14.50
N LEU A 6 1.57 12.02 13.61
CA LEU A 6 2.14 12.04 12.27
C LEU A 6 1.69 13.26 11.48
N VAL A 7 0.50 13.82 11.72
CA VAL A 7 -0.02 14.95 10.92
C VAL A 7 0.77 16.23 11.17
N ALA A 8 1.23 16.43 12.41
CA ALA A 8 2.06 17.57 12.78
C ALA A 8 3.52 17.48 12.28
N MET A 9 3.96 16.30 11.82
CA MET A 9 5.33 16.08 11.35
C MET A 9 5.51 16.49 9.88
N ASP A 10 6.74 16.92 9.54
CA ASP A 10 7.12 17.08 8.14
C ASP A 10 7.11 15.73 7.40
N TYR A 11 7.15 15.79 6.07
CA TYR A 11 7.02 14.58 5.25
C TYR A 11 8.17 13.56 5.47
N PRO A 12 9.45 13.97 5.52
CA PRO A 12 10.55 13.05 5.83
C PRO A 12 10.42 12.39 7.21
N ALA A 13 10.07 13.16 8.25
CA ALA A 13 9.89 12.62 9.60
C ALA A 13 8.75 11.61 9.65
N ARG A 14 7.61 11.88 8.99
CA ARG A 14 6.51 10.90 8.88
C ARG A 14 6.98 9.57 8.29
N LEU A 15 7.69 9.62 7.16
CA LEU A 15 8.18 8.40 6.51
C LEU A 15 9.16 7.63 7.41
N LYS A 16 10.05 8.35 8.09
CA LYS A 16 10.97 7.75 9.06
C LYS A 16 10.22 7.07 10.20
N THR A 17 9.24 7.74 10.81
CA THR A 17 8.41 7.16 11.87
C THR A 17 7.66 5.92 11.37
N LEU A 18 7.10 5.93 10.15
CA LEU A 18 6.48 4.74 9.59
C LEU A 18 7.46 3.57 9.51
N LEU A 19 8.69 3.80 9.03
CA LEU A 19 9.73 2.77 8.94
C LEU A 19 10.20 2.27 10.32
N GLU A 20 10.31 3.15 11.32
CA GLU A 20 10.61 2.77 12.71
C GLU A 20 9.55 1.82 13.26
N HIS A 21 8.28 1.99 12.86
CA HIS A 21 7.15 1.12 13.17
C HIS A 21 6.97 -0.04 12.16
N ARG A 22 7.98 -0.31 11.33
CA ARG A 22 8.01 -1.38 10.30
C ARG A 22 6.92 -1.28 9.23
N ILE A 23 6.48 -0.06 8.94
CA ILE A 23 5.52 0.23 7.88
C ILE A 23 6.27 0.83 6.68
N GLY A 24 6.28 0.09 5.57
CA GLY A 24 6.70 0.60 4.27
C GLY A 24 5.53 1.19 3.49
N LEU A 25 5.75 2.31 2.82
CA LEU A 25 4.81 2.84 1.83
C LEU A 25 5.38 2.64 0.43
N TRP A 26 4.52 2.22 -0.49
CA TRP A 26 4.86 2.03 -1.89
C TRP A 26 3.70 2.48 -2.76
N ASP A 27 3.98 3.13 -3.89
CA ASP A 27 2.97 3.44 -4.89
C ASP A 27 3.04 2.41 -6.03
N VAL A 28 1.91 1.73 -6.28
CA VAL A 28 1.79 0.75 -7.37
C VAL A 28 1.50 1.42 -8.71
N VAL A 29 1.22 2.72 -8.70
CA VAL A 29 0.91 3.51 -9.89
C VAL A 29 2.13 4.34 -10.25
N ALA A 30 3.11 3.71 -10.92
CA ALA A 30 4.04 4.47 -11.74
C ALA A 30 3.22 5.11 -12.88
N GLU A 31 2.82 6.37 -12.70
CA GLU A 31 2.21 7.24 -13.70
C GLU A 31 1.06 6.62 -14.50
N ALA A 32 -0.17 6.75 -13.99
CA ALA A 32 -1.35 6.70 -14.84
C ALA A 32 -1.42 7.95 -15.75
N GLN A 33 -0.44 8.16 -16.64
CA GLN A 33 -0.52 9.16 -17.71
C GLN A 33 -0.72 8.49 -19.08
N ARG A 34 -1.97 8.64 -19.58
CA ARG A 34 -2.42 8.63 -20.98
C ARG A 34 -1.94 7.49 -21.91
N SER A 35 -2.84 6.52 -22.05
CA SER A 35 -3.08 5.62 -23.20
C SER A 35 -2.16 5.76 -24.42
N GLY A 36 -1.15 4.88 -24.50
CA GLY A 36 -0.36 4.57 -25.69
C GLY A 36 0.39 3.23 -25.53
N SER A 37 0.82 2.58 -26.61
CA SER A 37 1.45 1.23 -26.59
C SER A 37 2.81 1.14 -25.85
N LEU A 38 3.32 2.25 -25.33
CA LEU A 38 4.42 2.29 -24.36
C LEU A 38 4.00 1.90 -22.94
N ASP A 39 2.70 1.95 -22.62
CA ASP A 39 2.16 1.76 -21.28
C ASP A 39 2.35 0.33 -20.73
N SER A 40 2.37 -0.69 -21.59
CA SER A 40 2.52 -2.08 -21.14
C SER A 40 3.92 -2.32 -20.57
N ARG A 41 4.97 -1.82 -21.24
CA ARG A 41 6.36 -2.00 -20.79
C ARG A 41 6.67 -1.26 -19.48
N ILE A 42 6.13 -0.06 -19.29
CA ILE A 42 6.29 0.70 -18.03
C ILE A 42 5.56 0.00 -16.87
N ARG A 43 4.35 -0.52 -17.12
CA ARG A 43 3.59 -1.30 -16.12
C ARG A 43 4.29 -2.60 -15.76
N ASP A 44 4.87 -3.30 -16.74
CA ASP A 44 5.61 -4.53 -16.50
C ASP A 44 6.88 -4.28 -15.67
N HIS A 45 7.56 -3.15 -15.88
CA HIS A 45 8.72 -2.76 -15.08
C HIS A 45 8.35 -2.45 -13.63
N ALA A 46 7.34 -1.59 -13.39
CA ALA A 46 6.87 -1.28 -12.04
C ALA A 46 6.34 -2.53 -11.30
N SER A 47 5.72 -3.45 -12.04
CA SER A 47 5.29 -4.75 -11.54
C SER A 47 6.47 -5.63 -11.12
N ASN A 48 7.52 -5.68 -11.95
CA ASN A 48 8.73 -6.42 -11.66
C ASN A 48 9.46 -5.85 -10.43
N ASP A 49 9.51 -4.54 -10.29
CA ASP A 49 10.15 -3.86 -9.16
C ASP A 49 9.44 -4.15 -7.83
N LEU A 50 8.10 -4.16 -7.82
CA LEU A 50 7.34 -4.56 -6.64
C LEU A 50 7.64 -6.01 -6.23
N ASN A 51 7.67 -6.94 -7.21
CA ASN A 51 7.99 -8.34 -6.93
C ASN A 51 9.43 -8.53 -6.43
N ILE A 52 10.39 -7.78 -6.97
CA ILE A 52 11.78 -7.80 -6.49
C ILE A 52 11.83 -7.26 -5.06
N LEU A 53 11.22 -6.10 -4.80
CA LEU A 53 11.22 -5.47 -3.49
C LEU A 53 10.66 -6.40 -2.41
N ILE A 54 9.45 -6.94 -2.59
CA ILE A 54 8.82 -7.76 -1.54
C ILE A 54 9.62 -9.03 -1.22
N LYS A 55 10.34 -9.59 -2.20
CA LYS A 55 11.24 -10.73 -1.98
C LYS A 55 12.46 -10.38 -1.14
N THR A 56 12.88 -9.11 -1.11
CA THR A 56 13.98 -8.65 -0.22
C THR A 56 13.53 -8.41 1.22
N LEU A 57 12.22 -8.32 1.46
CA LEU A 57 11.64 -8.04 2.77
C LEU A 57 11.33 -9.34 3.52
N ALA A 58 12.35 -9.98 4.10
CA ALA A 58 12.23 -11.28 4.78
C ALA A 58 11.21 -11.30 5.94
N ASN A 59 10.90 -10.15 6.52
CA ASN A 59 9.93 -9.99 7.61
C ASN A 59 8.60 -9.36 7.16
N LEU A 60 8.30 -9.36 5.85
CA LEU A 60 7.05 -8.79 5.32
C LEU A 60 5.85 -9.62 5.80
N ALA A 61 5.09 -9.09 6.76
CA ALA A 61 3.95 -9.79 7.35
C ALA A 61 2.68 -9.70 6.49
N ALA A 62 2.44 -8.56 5.84
CA ALA A 62 1.26 -8.34 5.00
C ALA A 62 1.50 -7.25 3.95
N ILE A 63 0.72 -7.29 2.87
CA ILE A 63 0.63 -6.24 1.84
C ILE A 63 -0.78 -5.66 1.89
N ALA A 64 -0.88 -4.37 2.18
CA ALA A 64 -2.15 -3.67 2.29
C ALA A 64 -2.38 -2.72 1.11
N PHE A 65 -3.50 -2.88 0.39
CA PHE A 65 -3.87 -2.03 -0.73
C PHE A 65 -4.90 -0.98 -0.33
N ASN A 66 -4.56 0.30 -0.51
CA ASN A 66 -5.40 1.45 -0.20
C ASN A 66 -6.42 1.74 -1.33
N GLY A 67 -7.62 1.15 -1.25
CA GLY A 67 -8.71 1.36 -2.18
C GLY A 67 -8.74 0.38 -3.37
N GLY A 68 -9.90 0.31 -4.03
CA GLY A 68 -10.17 -0.72 -5.05
C GLY A 68 -9.26 -0.66 -6.28
N MET A 69 -8.80 0.53 -6.68
CA MET A 69 -7.86 0.67 -7.79
C MET A 69 -6.47 0.11 -7.44
N ALA A 70 -5.97 0.40 -6.23
CA ALA A 70 -4.72 -0.16 -5.74
C ALA A 70 -4.79 -1.69 -5.67
N VAL A 71 -5.92 -2.25 -5.19
CA VAL A 71 -6.15 -3.71 -5.20
C VAL A 71 -6.07 -4.27 -6.62
N LYS A 72 -6.76 -3.66 -7.58
CA LYS A 72 -6.79 -4.14 -8.98
C LYS A 72 -5.41 -4.12 -9.62
N ILE A 73 -4.67 -3.03 -9.46
CA ILE A 73 -3.33 -2.85 -10.05
C ILE A 73 -2.31 -3.75 -9.33
N GLY A 74 -2.29 -3.71 -8.01
CA GLY A 74 -1.36 -4.49 -7.19
C GLY A 74 -1.53 -5.99 -7.36
N MET A 75 -2.77 -6.52 -7.37
CA MET A 75 -2.99 -7.94 -7.61
C MET A 75 -2.56 -8.38 -9.01
N ARG A 76 -2.74 -7.51 -10.02
CA ARG A 76 -2.23 -7.78 -11.37
C ARG A 76 -0.71 -7.81 -11.38
N ALA A 77 -0.07 -6.87 -10.68
CA ALA A 77 1.38 -6.77 -10.62
C ALA A 77 2.01 -7.96 -9.87
N LEU A 78 1.42 -8.35 -8.75
CA LEU A 78 1.88 -9.49 -7.97
C LEU A 78 1.63 -10.83 -8.68
N GLY A 79 0.57 -10.95 -9.48
CA GLY A 79 0.22 -12.20 -10.15
C GLY A 79 0.12 -13.37 -9.14
N GLU A 80 0.71 -14.51 -9.47
CA GLU A 80 0.73 -15.69 -8.58
C GLU A 80 1.52 -15.47 -7.29
N THR A 81 2.49 -14.53 -7.28
CA THR A 81 3.26 -14.18 -6.08
C THR A 81 2.34 -13.71 -4.95
N ALA A 82 1.18 -13.12 -5.26
CA ALA A 82 0.21 -12.69 -4.26
C ALA A 82 -0.25 -13.82 -3.33
N ASN A 83 -0.25 -15.08 -3.80
CA ASN A 83 -0.67 -16.24 -3.01
C ASN A 83 0.31 -16.57 -1.87
N GLN A 84 1.53 -16.01 -1.90
CA GLN A 84 2.56 -16.23 -0.89
C GLN A 84 2.48 -15.22 0.27
N TYR A 85 1.66 -14.17 0.12
CA TYR A 85 1.58 -13.08 1.08
C TYR A 85 0.16 -12.89 1.61
N ARG A 86 0.06 -12.36 2.82
CA ARG A 86 -1.22 -11.91 3.37
C ARG A 86 -1.62 -10.61 2.69
N ILE A 87 -2.70 -10.64 1.92
CA ILE A 87 -3.24 -9.45 1.23
C ILE A 87 -4.39 -8.83 2.03
N VAL A 88 -4.26 -7.56 2.37
CA VAL A 88 -5.29 -6.77 3.06
C VAL A 88 -5.87 -5.72 2.11
N ARG A 89 -7.20 -5.65 2.01
CA ARG A 89 -7.91 -4.71 1.13
C ARG A 89 -8.52 -3.61 1.97
N LEU A 90 -7.93 -2.42 1.92
CA LEU A 90 -8.37 -1.30 2.74
C LEU A 90 -9.33 -0.39 1.98
N PRO A 91 -10.30 0.23 2.68
CA PRO A 91 -11.05 1.34 2.11
C PRO A 91 -10.12 2.51 1.83
N SER A 92 -10.39 3.27 0.77
CA SER A 92 -9.53 4.40 0.39
C SER A 92 -9.44 5.43 1.51
N SER A 93 -8.21 5.84 1.86
CA SER A 93 -7.95 6.94 2.79
C SER A 93 -8.27 8.32 2.19
N SER A 94 -8.55 8.42 0.88
CA SER A 94 -8.86 9.69 0.22
C SER A 94 -10.18 10.30 0.75
N PRO A 95 -10.23 11.63 0.96
CA PRO A 95 -11.47 12.32 1.31
C PRO A 95 -12.50 12.30 0.18
N ALA A 96 -12.06 12.11 -1.08
CA ALA A 96 -12.95 12.04 -2.25
C ALA A 96 -13.88 10.81 -2.22
N TYR A 97 -13.55 9.79 -1.42
CA TYR A 97 -14.41 8.63 -1.20
C TYR A 97 -15.37 8.89 -0.03
N ALA A 98 -16.23 9.91 -0.18
CA ALA A 98 -17.16 10.38 0.86
C ALA A 98 -18.36 9.44 1.09
N ALA A 99 -18.58 8.47 0.19
CA ALA A 99 -19.65 7.47 0.32
C ALA A 99 -19.44 6.50 1.49
N VAL A 100 -18.23 6.41 2.04
CA VAL A 100 -17.89 5.54 3.19
C VAL A 100 -17.57 6.41 4.39
N SER A 101 -18.27 6.17 5.51
CA SER A 101 -18.08 6.91 6.75
C SER A 101 -16.64 6.77 7.28
N TYR A 102 -16.16 7.79 8.00
CA TYR A 102 -14.87 7.71 8.69
C TYR A 102 -14.77 6.48 9.60
N GLN A 103 -15.84 6.13 10.33
CA GLN A 103 -15.84 4.98 11.24
C GLN A 103 -15.65 3.66 10.48
N THR A 104 -16.29 3.52 9.32
CA THR A 104 -16.10 2.35 8.45
C THR A 104 -14.68 2.30 7.90
N LYS A 105 -14.11 3.45 7.49
CA LYS A 105 -12.71 3.51 7.08
C LYS A 105 -11.80 3.08 8.23
N LEU A 106 -11.95 3.70 9.40
CA LEU A 106 -11.15 3.40 10.59
C LEU A 106 -11.22 1.93 10.98
N ALA A 107 -12.41 1.31 10.92
CA ALA A 107 -12.57 -0.12 11.21
C ALA A 107 -11.73 -0.99 10.27
N GLY A 108 -11.79 -0.76 8.94
CA GLY A 108 -10.97 -1.50 7.98
C GLY A 108 -9.46 -1.26 8.16
N TRP A 109 -9.05 -0.02 8.46
CA TRP A 109 -7.64 0.27 8.73
C TRP A 109 -7.13 -0.32 10.05
N ARG A 110 -8.01 -0.55 11.04
CA ARG A 110 -7.66 -1.21 12.30
C ARG A 110 -7.34 -2.70 12.14
N GLU A 111 -7.76 -3.34 11.05
CA GLU A 111 -7.37 -4.72 10.75
C GLU A 111 -5.84 -4.86 10.68
N LEU A 112 -5.13 -3.82 10.23
CA LEU A 112 -3.66 -3.86 10.15
C LEU A 112 -2.96 -4.06 11.49
N ARG A 113 -3.63 -3.78 12.62
CA ARG A 113 -3.01 -3.90 13.95
C ARG A 113 -2.46 -5.29 14.23
N GLU A 114 -3.05 -6.33 13.67
CA GLU A 114 -2.57 -7.71 13.88
C GLU A 114 -1.18 -7.97 13.28
N TYR A 115 -0.70 -7.11 12.37
CA TYR A 115 0.61 -7.23 11.70
C TYR A 115 1.64 -6.21 12.20
N LEU A 116 1.23 -5.25 13.03
CA LEU A 116 2.14 -4.24 13.56
C LEU A 116 2.83 -4.79 14.82
N VAL A 117 4.12 -4.53 14.93
CA VAL A 117 4.87 -4.82 16.16
C VAL A 117 4.64 -3.73 17.19
N ASP A 118 4.78 -4.11 18.46
CA ASP A 118 4.73 -3.19 19.60
C ASP A 118 5.91 -2.21 19.60
#